data_AF-A0A963HM49-F1
#
_entry.id   AF-A0A963HM49-F1
#
_cell.length_a   1.000
_cell.length_b   1.000
_cell.length_c   1.000
_cell.angle_alpha   90.00
_cell.angle_beta   90.00
_cell.angle_gamma   90.00
#
_symmetry.space_group_name_H-M   'P 1'
#
loop_
_entity.id
_entity.type
_entity.pdbx_description
1 polymer ?
#
loop_
_entity_poly.entity_id
_entity_poly.type
_entity_poly.pdbx_seq_one_letter_code
_entity_poly.pdbx_strand_id
1 'polypeptide(L)'
;IQGSAMEELHKESGTSGKTMQYTHDLGNAMLDVVGYLDKMHMKFPTGKSMSLHHMHLALNHALVMAIEGSDLIMLGQMGMSPKVDGFSIEHGKKMISEAESIWKKTMEGKAMKDLMSDKKSDLMERTHKLGDAVQKVFGMLENMPEA
;
A
#
# COMPACT_ATOMS: atom_id res chain seq x y z
N ILE A 1 -1.08 -15.83 -6.34
CA ILE A 1 -0.62 -16.46 -5.08
C ILE A 1 -0.76 -17.97 -5.23
N GLN A 2 0.31 -18.75 -5.02
CA GLN A 2 0.29 -20.23 -5.11
C GLN A 2 0.98 -20.83 -3.88
N GLY A 3 0.48 -21.97 -3.39
CA GLY A 3 1.02 -22.68 -2.22
C GLY A 3 0.00 -23.67 -1.64
N SER A 4 0.46 -24.70 -0.94
CA SER A 4 -0.40 -25.78 -0.42
C SER A 4 -1.52 -25.27 0.49
N ALA A 5 -1.25 -24.27 1.34
CA ALA A 5 -2.25 -23.63 2.18
C ALA A 5 -3.32 -22.85 1.37
N MET A 6 -2.93 -22.25 0.24
CA MET A 6 -3.85 -21.56 -0.66
C MET A 6 -4.77 -22.53 -1.40
N GLU A 7 -4.21 -23.68 -1.81
CA GLU A 7 -4.97 -24.77 -2.42
C GLU A 7 -5.95 -25.43 -1.44
N GLU A 8 -5.59 -25.52 -0.16
CA GLU A 8 -6.50 -25.96 0.89
C GLU A 8 -7.64 -24.96 1.11
N LEU A 9 -7.37 -23.65 1.17
CA LEU A 9 -8.43 -22.63 1.26
C LEU A 9 -9.42 -22.69 0.09
N HIS A 10 -8.95 -22.99 -1.13
CA HIS A 10 -9.80 -23.22 -2.31
C HIS A 10 -10.69 -24.46 -2.21
N LYS A 11 -10.31 -25.44 -1.37
CA LYS A 11 -11.05 -26.70 -1.15
C LYS A 11 -11.97 -26.63 0.07
N GLU A 12 -11.50 -26.02 1.16
CA GLU A 12 -12.17 -26.03 2.46
C GLU A 12 -13.28 -24.98 2.59
N SER A 13 -13.25 -23.92 1.78
CA SER A 13 -14.10 -22.77 2.04
C SER A 13 -14.87 -22.32 0.79
N GLY A 14 -16.19 -22.40 0.91
CA GLY A 14 -17.07 -21.40 0.32
C GLY A 14 -16.85 -20.01 0.94
N THR A 15 -15.61 -19.58 1.22
CA THR A 15 -15.30 -18.15 1.35
C THR A 15 -15.92 -17.50 0.13
N SER A 16 -16.80 -16.52 0.35
CA SER A 16 -17.55 -15.91 -0.75
C SER A 16 -16.55 -15.63 -1.88
N GLY A 17 -16.88 -16.04 -3.12
CA GLY A 17 -15.94 -15.88 -4.24
C GLY A 17 -15.37 -14.45 -4.34
N LYS A 18 -16.08 -13.47 -3.76
CA LYS A 18 -15.66 -12.07 -3.61
C LYS A 18 -14.47 -11.86 -2.65
N THR A 19 -14.46 -12.45 -1.45
CA THR A 19 -13.34 -12.29 -0.49
C THR A 19 -12.07 -12.95 -1.01
N MET A 20 -12.24 -14.12 -1.65
CA MET A 20 -11.11 -14.82 -2.26
C MET A 20 -10.57 -14.07 -3.49
N GLN A 21 -11.47 -13.59 -4.35
CA GLN A 21 -11.09 -12.74 -5.49
C GLN A 21 -10.39 -11.47 -5.02
N TYR A 22 -10.94 -10.79 -4.01
CA TYR A 22 -10.33 -9.61 -3.39
C TYR A 22 -8.91 -9.90 -2.90
N THR A 23 -8.70 -11.03 -2.22
CA THR A 23 -7.37 -11.43 -1.72
C THR A 23 -6.37 -11.65 -2.85
N HIS A 24 -6.79 -12.29 -3.95
CA HIS A 24 -5.94 -12.43 -5.15
C HIS A 24 -5.63 -11.08 -5.78
N ASP A 25 -6.64 -10.23 -5.95
CA ASP A 25 -6.47 -8.91 -6.55
C ASP A 25 -5.54 -8.02 -5.71
N LEU A 26 -5.65 -8.09 -4.37
CA LEU A 26 -4.79 -7.36 -3.44
C LEU A 26 -3.37 -7.88 -3.53
N GLY A 27 -3.19 -9.21 -3.53
CA GLY A 27 -1.89 -9.84 -3.72
C GLY A 27 -1.22 -9.44 -5.02
N ASN A 28 -1.96 -9.39 -6.13
CA ASN A 28 -1.44 -8.94 -7.42
C ASN A 28 -1.04 -7.46 -7.38
N ALA A 29 -1.86 -6.59 -6.78
CA ALA A 29 -1.52 -5.17 -6.62
C ALA A 29 -0.26 -4.97 -5.75
N MET A 30 -0.10 -5.74 -4.67
CA MET A 30 1.11 -5.71 -3.85
C MET A 30 2.34 -6.22 -4.60
N LEU A 31 2.20 -7.25 -5.45
CA LEU A 31 3.30 -7.73 -6.28
C LEU A 31 3.76 -6.66 -7.30
N ASP A 32 2.83 -5.87 -7.85
CA ASP A 32 3.18 -4.73 -8.71
C ASP A 32 4.02 -3.70 -7.93
N VAL A 33 3.63 -3.37 -6.70
CA VAL A 33 4.40 -2.47 -5.82
C VAL A 33 5.81 -3.00 -5.58
N VAL A 34 5.95 -4.27 -5.21
CA VAL A 34 7.26 -4.92 -5.02
C VAL A 34 8.10 -4.86 -6.30
N GLY A 35 7.50 -5.16 -7.45
CA GLY A 35 8.17 -5.11 -8.74
C GLY A 35 8.67 -3.73 -9.14
N TYR A 36 7.99 -2.66 -8.70
CA TYR A 36 8.47 -1.28 -8.89
C TYR A 36 9.55 -0.89 -7.89
N LEU A 37 9.44 -1.31 -6.61
CA LEU A 37 10.46 -1.04 -5.59
C LEU A 37 11.80 -1.70 -5.92
N ASP A 38 11.80 -2.96 -6.39
CA ASP A 38 13.01 -3.67 -6.85
C ASP A 38 13.70 -2.96 -8.03
N LYS A 39 12.96 -2.14 -8.78
CA LYS A 39 13.47 -1.39 -9.92
C LYS A 39 13.98 0.00 -9.53
N MET A 40 13.93 0.39 -8.26
CA MET A 40 14.25 1.72 -7.74
C MET A 40 15.56 1.80 -6.94
N HIS A 41 16.57 1.02 -7.32
CA HIS A 41 17.89 1.11 -6.71
C HIS A 41 18.62 2.41 -7.12
N MET A 42 18.79 3.34 -6.17
CA MET A 42 19.62 4.53 -6.35
C MET A 42 21.01 4.34 -5.74
N LYS A 43 22.08 4.60 -6.50
CA LYS A 43 23.44 4.68 -5.95
C LYS A 43 23.64 6.03 -5.24
N PHE A 44 24.08 5.97 -3.98
CA PHE A 44 24.52 7.08 -3.11
C PHE A 44 23.96 8.47 -3.48
N PRO A 45 22.78 8.84 -2.95
CA PRO A 45 22.16 10.10 -3.27
C PRO A 45 22.99 11.30 -2.77
N THR A 46 23.19 12.30 -3.63
CA THR A 46 23.73 13.64 -3.26
C THR A 46 22.84 14.74 -3.88
N GLY A 47 22.75 15.91 -3.24
CA GLY A 47 21.98 17.06 -3.77
C GLY A 47 20.49 16.75 -3.99
N LYS A 48 19.96 17.05 -5.19
CA LYS A 48 18.56 16.73 -5.58
C LYS A 48 18.21 15.24 -5.40
N SER A 49 19.20 14.35 -5.47
CA SER A 49 19.00 12.92 -5.23
C SER A 49 18.71 12.58 -3.75
N MET A 50 19.15 13.41 -2.79
CA MET A 50 18.80 13.23 -1.37
C MET A 50 17.34 13.60 -1.09
N SER A 51 16.82 14.63 -1.74
CA SER A 51 15.39 14.97 -1.64
C SER A 51 14.52 13.84 -2.17
N LEU A 52 14.89 13.23 -3.30
CA LEU A 52 14.23 12.03 -3.84
C LEU A 52 14.32 10.85 -2.87
N HIS A 53 15.48 10.65 -2.23
CA HIS A 53 15.65 9.61 -1.22
C HIS A 53 14.69 9.79 -0.02
N HIS A 54 14.58 11.00 0.54
CA HIS A 54 13.62 11.26 1.61
C HIS A 54 12.16 11.09 1.16
N MET A 55 11.84 11.45 -0.08
CA MET A 55 10.50 11.20 -0.63
C MET A 55 10.22 9.70 -0.73
N HIS A 56 11.15 8.87 -1.20
CA HIS A 56 10.99 7.41 -1.19
C HIS A 56 10.78 6.86 0.23
N LEU A 57 11.50 7.38 1.23
CA LEU A 57 11.29 6.97 2.63
C LEU A 57 9.88 7.34 3.12
N ALA A 58 9.38 8.54 2.79
CA ALA A 58 8.04 8.97 3.15
C ALA A 58 6.95 8.13 2.47
N LEU A 59 7.15 7.77 1.20
CA LEU A 59 6.25 6.89 0.45
C LEU A 59 6.22 5.48 1.06
N ASN A 60 7.39 4.90 1.36
CA ASN A 60 7.46 3.60 2.04
C ASN A 60 6.77 3.63 3.41
N HIS A 61 6.96 4.71 4.17
CA HIS A 61 6.31 4.87 5.47
C HIS A 61 4.79 4.95 5.35
N ALA A 62 4.27 5.69 4.37
CA ALA A 62 2.83 5.73 4.09
C ALA A 62 2.29 4.34 3.73
N LEU A 63 3.00 3.58 2.89
CA LEU A 63 2.59 2.21 2.55
C LEU A 63 2.52 1.30 3.79
N VAL A 64 3.54 1.33 4.65
CA VAL A 64 3.55 0.56 5.90
C VAL A 64 2.39 0.96 6.82
N MET A 65 2.14 2.26 6.99
CA MET A 65 1.04 2.76 7.81
C MET A 65 -0.33 2.25 7.31
N ALA A 66 -0.55 2.19 5.99
CA ALA A 66 -1.79 1.65 5.44
C ALA A 66 -1.93 0.15 5.71
N ILE A 67 -0.86 -0.63 5.54
CA ILE A 67 -0.86 -2.08 5.79
C ILE A 67 -1.11 -2.37 7.27
N GLU A 68 -0.40 -1.70 8.19
CA GLU A 68 -0.63 -1.83 9.63
C GLU A 68 -2.06 -1.39 10.03
N GLY A 69 -2.59 -0.35 9.39
CA GLY A 69 -3.96 0.08 9.58
C GLY A 69 -4.98 -0.99 9.16
N SER A 70 -4.73 -1.67 8.05
CA SER A 70 -5.53 -2.81 7.60
C SER A 70 -5.49 -3.97 8.59
N ASP A 71 -4.31 -4.31 9.12
CA ASP A 71 -4.15 -5.36 10.12
C ASP A 71 -4.94 -5.05 11.40
N LEU A 72 -4.99 -3.78 11.83
CA LEU A 72 -5.81 -3.36 12.97
C LEU A 72 -7.31 -3.50 12.73
N ILE A 73 -7.78 -3.20 11.51
CA ILE A 73 -9.19 -3.40 11.13
C ILE A 73 -9.52 -4.89 11.19
N MET A 74 -8.69 -5.75 10.57
CA MET A 74 -8.87 -7.19 10.60
C MET A 74 -8.88 -7.73 12.02
N LEU A 75 -7.94 -7.29 12.87
CA LEU A 75 -7.86 -7.70 14.27
C LEU A 75 -9.13 -7.31 15.06
N GLY A 76 -9.61 -6.08 14.89
CA GLY A 76 -10.84 -5.63 15.58
C GLY A 76 -12.09 -6.36 15.07
N GLN A 77 -12.14 -6.74 13.80
CA GLN A 77 -13.25 -7.52 13.23
C GLN A 77 -13.32 -8.96 13.76
N MET A 78 -12.25 -9.49 14.34
CA MET A 78 -12.27 -10.82 14.97
C MET A 78 -13.15 -10.86 16.24
N GLY A 79 -13.53 -9.71 16.81
CA GLY A 79 -14.48 -9.65 17.92
C GLY A 79 -13.97 -10.25 19.24
N MET A 80 -12.65 -10.36 19.39
CA MET A 80 -12.04 -11.05 20.55
C MET A 80 -12.09 -10.22 21.84
N SER A 81 -12.19 -8.89 21.74
CA SER A 81 -12.20 -7.99 22.90
C SER A 81 -13.08 -6.76 22.67
N PRO A 82 -14.37 -6.82 23.03
CA PRO A 82 -15.35 -5.77 22.71
C PRO A 82 -14.95 -4.36 23.19
N LYS A 83 -14.08 -4.26 24.20
CA LYS A 83 -13.60 -2.98 24.75
C LYS A 83 -12.61 -2.25 23.83
N VAL A 84 -11.90 -2.98 22.97
CA VAL A 84 -10.85 -2.42 22.10
C VAL A 84 -11.11 -2.66 20.61
N ASP A 85 -11.95 -3.63 20.25
CA ASP A 85 -12.24 -3.97 18.84
C ASP A 85 -12.68 -2.74 18.02
N GLY A 86 -13.65 -1.97 18.53
CA GLY A 86 -14.12 -0.76 17.85
C GLY A 86 -13.03 0.33 17.74
N PHE A 87 -12.18 0.45 18.75
CA PHE A 87 -11.06 1.38 18.73
C PHE A 87 -10.01 0.97 17.69
N SER A 88 -9.68 -0.32 17.61
CA SER A 88 -8.75 -0.86 16.60
C SER A 88 -9.26 -0.61 15.18
N ILE A 89 -10.55 -0.84 14.92
CA ILE A 89 -11.18 -0.58 13.62
C ILE A 89 -11.11 0.92 13.28
N GLU A 90 -11.49 1.80 14.20
CA GLU A 90 -11.45 3.25 13.96
C GLU A 90 -10.01 3.75 13.73
N HIS A 91 -9.07 3.28 14.54
CA HIS A 91 -7.66 3.66 14.42
C HIS A 91 -7.06 3.19 13.10
N GLY A 92 -7.33 1.94 12.70
CA GLY A 92 -6.88 1.40 11.42
C GLY A 92 -7.41 2.18 10.22
N LYS A 93 -8.69 2.58 10.22
CA LYS A 93 -9.27 3.44 9.18
C LYS A 93 -8.57 4.81 9.10
N LYS A 94 -8.25 5.41 10.25
CA LYS A 94 -7.50 6.68 10.29
C LYS A 94 -6.08 6.52 9.77
N MET A 95 -5.39 5.41 10.09
CA MET A 95 -4.06 5.11 9.57
C MET A 95 -4.06 5.01 8.05
N ILE A 96 -5.02 4.30 7.45
CA ILE A 96 -5.12 4.19 5.99
C ILE A 96 -5.39 5.57 5.35
N SER A 97 -6.32 6.35 5.93
CA SER A 97 -6.62 7.69 5.41
C SER A 97 -5.42 8.65 5.50
N GLU A 98 -4.67 8.63 6.61
CA GLU A 98 -3.48 9.46 6.75
C GLU A 98 -2.31 8.98 5.89
N ALA A 99 -2.18 7.67 5.68
CA ALA A 99 -1.25 7.12 4.70
C ALA A 99 -1.54 7.65 3.29
N GLU A 100 -2.81 7.65 2.88
CA GLU A 100 -3.22 8.21 1.58
C GLU A 100 -2.90 9.72 1.47
N SER A 101 -3.17 10.47 2.54
CA SER A 101 -2.85 11.89 2.67
C SER A 101 -1.34 12.17 2.55
N ILE A 102 -0.49 11.40 3.24
CA ILE A 102 0.98 11.51 3.16
C ILE A 102 1.46 11.17 1.75
N TRP A 103 0.93 10.11 1.14
CA TRP A 103 1.28 9.70 -0.21
C TRP A 103 0.98 10.78 -1.23
N LYS A 104 -0.27 11.29 -1.25
CA LYS A 104 -0.70 12.38 -2.14
C LYS A 104 0.15 13.64 -1.94
N LYS A 105 0.38 14.07 -0.71
CA LYS A 105 1.23 15.23 -0.41
C LYS A 105 2.67 15.06 -0.92
N THR A 106 3.20 13.85 -0.83
CA THR A 106 4.57 13.55 -1.28
C THR A 106 4.65 13.53 -2.80
N MET A 107 3.71 12.86 -3.49
CA MET A 107 3.70 12.71 -4.96
C MET A 107 3.25 13.96 -5.70
N GLU A 108 2.30 14.71 -5.16
CA GLU A 108 1.72 15.90 -5.80
C GLU A 108 2.32 17.21 -5.29
N GLY A 109 3.20 17.11 -4.29
CA GLY A 109 3.87 18.24 -3.66
C GLY A 109 4.76 19.01 -4.62
N LYS A 110 4.99 20.29 -4.29
CA LYS A 110 5.84 21.18 -5.09
C LYS A 110 7.24 20.59 -5.32
N ALA A 111 7.84 19.96 -4.30
CA ALA A 111 9.16 19.35 -4.42
C ALA A 111 9.20 18.24 -5.49
N MET A 112 8.17 17.39 -5.56
CA MET A 112 8.08 16.35 -6.58
C MET A 112 7.83 16.97 -7.96
N LYS A 113 6.95 17.97 -8.08
CA LYS A 113 6.71 18.70 -9.34
C LYS A 113 7.96 19.39 -9.87
N ASP A 114 8.74 20.03 -8.99
CA ASP A 114 10.01 20.70 -9.33
C ASP A 114 11.09 19.68 -9.78
N LEU A 115 10.98 18.42 -9.34
CA LEU A 115 11.83 17.32 -9.82
C LEU A 115 11.31 16.71 -11.13
N MET A 116 10.00 16.72 -11.35
CA MET A 116 9.33 16.23 -12.56
C MET A 116 9.47 17.17 -13.77
N SER A 117 9.82 18.45 -13.57
CA SER A 117 10.01 19.41 -14.67
C SER A 117 11.29 19.19 -15.48
N ASP A 118 12.27 18.47 -14.92
CA ASP A 118 13.47 18.03 -15.66
C ASP A 118 13.14 16.71 -16.40
N LYS A 119 13.37 16.68 -17.72
CA LYS A 119 13.06 15.61 -18.72
C LYS A 119 12.60 14.24 -18.20
N LYS A 120 11.58 13.66 -18.87
CA LYS A 120 11.18 12.23 -18.76
C LYS A 120 12.40 11.31 -18.64
N SER A 121 12.64 10.80 -17.44
CA SER A 121 13.61 9.74 -17.17
C SER A 121 12.87 8.46 -16.83
N ASP A 122 13.49 7.31 -17.11
CA ASP A 122 12.96 5.98 -16.77
C ASP A 122 12.63 5.87 -15.26
N LEU A 123 13.44 6.49 -14.40
CA LEU A 123 13.16 6.61 -12.96
C LEU A 123 11.85 7.35 -12.68
N MET A 124 11.58 8.44 -13.39
CA MET A 124 10.37 9.25 -13.21
C MET A 124 9.13 8.46 -13.61
N GLU A 125 9.19 7.76 -14.75
CA GLU A 125 8.11 6.86 -15.19
C GLU A 125 7.87 5.73 -14.18
N ARG A 126 8.92 5.11 -13.65
CA ARG A 126 8.81 4.08 -12.59
C ARG A 126 8.19 4.66 -11.31
N THR A 127 8.49 5.91 -10.98
CA THR A 127 7.93 6.58 -9.79
C THR A 127 6.44 6.84 -9.93
N HIS A 128 5.96 7.20 -11.13
CA HIS A 128 4.52 7.27 -11.38
C HIS A 128 3.85 5.89 -11.28
N LYS A 129 4.45 4.86 -11.88
CA LYS A 129 3.85 3.51 -11.82
C LYS A 129 3.81 2.95 -10.39
N LEU A 130 4.82 3.24 -9.56
CA LEU A 130 4.77 2.97 -8.12
C LEU A 130 3.65 3.77 -7.45
N GLY A 131 3.53 5.06 -7.79
CA GLY A 131 2.40 5.96 -7.47
C GLY A 131 1.04 5.28 -7.63
N ASP A 132 0.75 4.87 -8.86
CA ASP A 132 -0.52 4.29 -9.28
C ASP A 132 -0.78 2.94 -8.58
N ALA A 133 0.26 2.10 -8.48
CA ALA A 133 0.16 0.79 -7.85
C ALA A 133 -0.18 0.89 -6.35
N VAL A 134 0.46 1.80 -5.62
CA VAL A 134 0.15 1.99 -4.19
C VAL A 134 -1.21 2.66 -3.99
N GLN A 135 -1.61 3.62 -4.82
CA GLN A 135 -2.98 4.17 -4.77
C GLN A 135 -4.04 3.09 -4.97
N LYS A 136 -3.80 2.13 -5.88
CA LYS A 136 -4.65 0.96 -6.03
C LYS A 136 -4.70 0.14 -4.74
N VAL A 137 -3.55 -0.14 -4.11
CA VAL A 137 -3.50 -0.85 -2.82
C VAL A 137 -4.30 -0.12 -1.75
N PHE A 138 -4.13 1.20 -1.59
CA PHE A 138 -4.89 1.99 -0.60
C PHE A 138 -6.39 1.89 -0.82
N GLY A 139 -6.86 2.08 -2.05
CA GLY A 139 -8.27 1.91 -2.37
C GLY A 139 -8.78 0.49 -2.06
N MET A 140 -7.96 -0.54 -2.23
CA MET A 140 -8.34 -1.90 -1.86
C MET A 140 -8.39 -2.10 -0.34
N LEU A 141 -7.45 -1.55 0.42
CA LEU A 141 -7.44 -1.66 1.89
C LEU A 141 -8.63 -0.92 2.53
N GLU A 142 -9.00 0.25 2.01
CA GLU A 142 -10.19 1.00 2.48
C GLU A 142 -11.50 0.27 2.20
N ASN A 143 -11.55 -0.48 1.10
CA ASN A 143 -12.74 -1.20 0.64
C ASN A 143 -12.65 -2.71 0.90
N MET A 144 -11.93 -3.10 1.96
CA MET A 144 -11.86 -4.50 2.37
C MET A 144 -13.28 -5.04 2.63
N PRO A 145 -13.68 -6.16 2.01
CA PRO A 145 -14.98 -6.76 2.25
C PRO A 145 -15.07 -7.28 3.69
N GLU A 146 -16.25 -7.14 4.30
CA GLU A 146 -16.55 -7.81 5.57
C GLU A 146 -16.53 -9.33 5.38
N ALA A 147 -16.00 -10.04 6.38
CA ALA A 147 -15.88 -11.50 6.39
C ALA A 147 -17.22 -12.20 6.64
#